data_AF-A0A958T8F6-F1
#
_entry.id   AF-A0A958T8F6-F1
#
_cell.length_a   1.000
_cell.length_b   1.000
_cell.length_c   1.000
_cell.angle_alpha   90.00
_cell.angle_beta   90.00
_cell.angle_gamma   90.00
#
_symmetry.space_group_name_H-M   'P 1'
#
loop_
_entity.id
_entity.type
_entity.pdbx_description
1 polymer ?
#
loop_
_entity_poly.entity_id
_entity_poly.type
_entity_poly.pdbx_seq_one_letter_code
_entity_poly.pdbx_strand_id
1 'polypeptide(L)'
;MKYLFYVVIGFFFGVVMYKSEAASWFRIFEMFQFKAFHMYGIIGSAVVLGAIGIQAIKRFKLKAFDGTPINLPPKERRLYSYLFGGVLFGLGWGLAGACPGPMFVLVGAGFPSLLIVILGALLGTFIYGLLKNKLPH
;
A
#
# COMPACT_ATOMS: atom_id res chain seq x y z
N MET A 1 13.80 -9.85 19.50
CA MET A 1 13.82 -10.75 18.32
C MET A 1 12.81 -10.34 17.24
N LYS A 2 11.49 -10.28 17.50
CA LYS A 2 10.47 -9.96 16.48
C LYS A 2 10.66 -8.61 15.75
N TYR A 3 10.99 -7.54 16.46
CA TYR A 3 11.20 -6.23 15.84
C TYR A 3 12.39 -6.21 14.88
N LEU A 4 13.49 -6.89 15.22
CA LEU A 4 14.66 -7.00 14.36
C LEU A 4 14.31 -7.73 13.05
N PHE A 5 13.49 -8.78 13.11
CA PHE A 5 13.00 -9.48 11.94
C PHE A 5 12.18 -8.59 11.00
N TYR A 6 11.29 -7.75 11.55
CA TYR A 6 10.53 -6.79 10.74
C TYR A 6 11.42 -5.73 10.10
N VAL A 7 12.45 -5.25 10.79
CA VAL A 7 13.42 -4.30 10.24
C VAL A 7 14.19 -4.92 9.08
N VAL A 8 14.64 -6.18 9.21
CA VAL A 8 15.36 -6.89 8.14
C VAL A 8 14.47 -7.08 6.91
N ILE A 9 13.21 -7.49 7.10
CA ILE A 9 12.25 -7.62 6.00
C ILE A 9 11.98 -6.26 5.35
N GLY A 10 11.78 -5.21 6.15
CA GLY A 10 11.54 -3.85 5.64
C GLY A 10 12.73 -3.32 4.85
N PHE A 11 13.95 -3.57 5.31
CA PHE A 11 15.18 -3.23 4.59
C PHE A 11 15.26 -3.96 3.25
N PHE A 12 15.04 -5.28 3.24
CA PHE A 12 15.03 -6.06 2.01
C PHE A 12 13.95 -5.58 1.03
N PHE A 13 12.74 -5.30 1.52
CA PHE A 13 11.64 -4.75 0.72
C PHE A 13 12.01 -3.38 0.11
N GLY A 14 12.61 -2.48 0.90
CA GLY A 14 13.05 -1.17 0.41
C GLY A 14 14.12 -1.26 -0.67
N VAL A 15 15.13 -2.13 -0.49
CA VAL A 15 16.18 -2.37 -1.49
C VAL A 15 15.60 -2.92 -2.79
N VAL A 16 14.69 -3.89 -2.71
CA VAL A 16 14.02 -4.46 -3.89
C VAL A 16 13.19 -3.40 -4.61
N MET A 17 12.38 -2.62 -3.88
CA MET A 17 11.57 -1.55 -4.47
C MET A 17 12.39 -0.47 -5.16
N TYR A 18 13.52 -0.09 -4.57
CA TYR A 18 14.41 0.91 -5.16
C TYR A 18 15.09 0.36 -6.42
N LYS A 19 15.66 -0.86 -6.35
CA LYS A 19 16.33 -1.51 -7.49
C LYS A 19 15.38 -1.85 -8.63
N SER A 20 14.11 -2.16 -8.35
CA SER A 20 13.14 -2.49 -9.39
C SER A 20 12.58 -1.24 -10.10
N GLU A 21 13.08 -0.03 -9.80
CA GLU A 21 12.57 1.26 -10.28
C GLU A 21 11.06 1.48 -10.04
N ALA A 22 10.43 0.60 -9.26
CA ALA A 22 9.01 0.62 -8.97
C ALA A 22 8.64 1.79 -8.05
N ALA A 23 9.65 2.42 -7.45
CA ALA A 23 9.52 3.65 -6.70
C ALA A 23 9.66 4.92 -7.56
N SER A 24 10.04 4.82 -8.85
CA SER A 24 10.27 6.02 -9.66
C SER A 24 8.96 6.69 -10.08
N TRP A 25 8.92 8.02 -9.95
CA TRP A 25 7.78 8.84 -10.35
C TRP A 25 7.46 8.68 -11.85
N PHE A 26 8.49 8.56 -12.69
CA PHE A 26 8.34 8.36 -14.13
C PHE A 26 7.58 7.08 -14.48
N ARG A 27 7.84 5.96 -13.80
CA ARG A 27 7.15 4.69 -14.06
C ARG A 27 5.68 4.73 -13.63
N ILE A 28 5.37 5.44 -12.55
CA ILE A 28 3.99 5.63 -12.09
C ILE A 28 3.23 6.50 -13.09
N PHE A 29 3.86 7.57 -13.60
CA PHE A 29 3.26 8.41 -14.62
C PHE A 29 3.04 7.67 -15.95
N GLU A 30 4.02 6.86 -16.38
CA GLU A 30 3.89 5.98 -17.56
C GLU A 30 2.78 4.93 -17.41
N MET A 31 2.54 4.45 -16.18
CA MET A 31 1.42 3.57 -15.86
C MET A 31 0.09 4.26 -16.12
N PHE A 32 -0.11 5.49 -15.59
CA PHE A 32 -1.34 6.26 -15.82
C PHE A 32 -1.53 6.68 -17.28
N GLN A 33 -0.44 6.80 -18.05
CA GLN A 33 -0.50 7.04 -19.51
C GLN A 33 -0.64 5.75 -20.34
N PHE A 34 -0.77 4.58 -19.71
CA PHE A 34 -0.85 3.26 -20.36
C PHE A 34 0.33 2.93 -21.30
N LYS A 35 1.51 3.52 -21.07
CA LYS A 35 2.69 3.33 -21.92
C LYS A 35 3.60 2.18 -21.49
N ALA A 36 3.51 1.73 -20.24
CA ALA A 36 4.39 0.70 -19.68
C ALA A 36 3.61 -0.42 -18.97
N PHE A 37 3.75 -1.66 -19.46
CA PHE A 37 3.17 -2.85 -18.84
C PHE A 37 3.89 -3.31 -17.55
N HIS A 38 5.08 -2.78 -17.26
CA HIS A 38 5.91 -3.23 -16.13
C HIS A 38 5.21 -3.08 -14.78
N MET A 39 4.63 -1.91 -14.48
CA MET A 39 3.96 -1.69 -13.19
C MET A 39 2.64 -2.46 -13.06
N TYR A 40 1.88 -2.58 -14.15
CA TYR A 40 0.68 -3.41 -14.19
C TYR A 40 0.99 -4.90 -13.93
N GLY A 41 2.09 -5.40 -14.50
CA GLY A 41 2.57 -6.76 -14.27
C GLY A 41 2.95 -7.01 -12.81
N ILE A 42 3.70 -6.08 -12.20
CA ILE A 42 4.10 -6.18 -10.78
C ILE A 42 2.85 -6.17 -9.87
N ILE A 43 1.97 -5.18 -10.02
CA ILE A 43 0.75 -5.08 -9.20
C ILE A 43 -0.15 -6.31 -9.40
N GLY A 44 -0.37 -6.71 -10.66
CA GLY A 44 -1.18 -7.88 -11.00
C GLY A 44 -0.64 -9.17 -10.38
N SER A 45 0.67 -9.43 -10.52
CA SER A 45 1.32 -10.59 -9.91
C SER A 45 1.21 -10.58 -8.39
N ALA A 46 1.37 -9.42 -7.75
CA ALA A 46 1.27 -9.27 -6.30
C ALA A 46 -0.16 -9.58 -5.80
N VAL A 47 -1.17 -9.10 -6.52
CA VAL A 47 -2.58 -9.38 -6.20
C VAL A 47 -2.90 -10.86 -6.38
N VAL A 48 -2.45 -11.49 -7.47
CA VAL A 48 -2.67 -12.92 -7.71
C VAL A 48 -1.98 -13.77 -6.65
N LEU A 49 -0.70 -13.49 -6.36
CA LEU A 49 0.06 -14.21 -5.35
C LEU A 49 -0.56 -14.04 -3.95
N GLY A 50 -0.99 -12.82 -3.61
CA GLY A 50 -1.69 -12.51 -2.37
C GLY A 50 -3.04 -13.24 -2.26
N ALA A 51 -3.81 -13.30 -3.34
CA ALA A 51 -5.07 -14.03 -3.38
C ALA A 51 -4.87 -15.53 -3.18
N ILE A 52 -3.88 -16.13 -3.86
CA ILE A 52 -3.51 -17.54 -3.67
C ILE A 52 -3.05 -17.79 -2.23
N GLY A 53 -2.22 -16.91 -1.68
CA GLY A 53 -1.74 -17.01 -0.29
C GLY A 53 -2.88 -16.96 0.73
N ILE A 54 -3.81 -16.00 0.58
CA ILE A 54 -5.00 -15.90 1.44
C ILE A 54 -5.87 -17.14 1.31
N GLN A 55 -6.07 -17.64 0.09
CA GLN A 55 -6.85 -18.84 -0.16
C GLN A 55 -6.20 -20.09 0.46
N ALA A 56 -4.87 -20.22 0.37
CA ALA A 56 -4.11 -21.27 1.01
C ALA A 56 -4.21 -21.21 2.54
N ILE A 57 -4.09 -20.01 3.13
CA ILE A 57 -4.26 -19.81 4.59
C ILE A 57 -5.65 -20.26 5.04
N LYS A 58 -6.70 -19.91 4.30
CA LYS A 58 -8.07 -20.34 4.60
C LYS A 58 -8.24 -21.86 4.46
N ARG A 59 -7.66 -22.47 3.43
CA ARG A 59 -7.80 -23.91 3.13
C ARG A 59 -7.03 -24.79 4.10
N PHE A 60 -5.80 -24.39 4.46
CA PHE A 60 -4.91 -25.15 5.33
C PHE A 60 -5.00 -24.74 6.82
N LYS A 61 -5.87 -23.77 7.16
CA LYS A 61 -6.01 -23.22 8.53
C LYS A 61 -4.65 -22.89 9.17
N LEU A 62 -3.79 -22.23 8.38
CA LEU A 62 -2.44 -21.90 8.82
C LEU A 62 -2.50 -21.00 10.05
N LYS A 63 -1.74 -21.38 11.08
CA LYS A 63 -1.57 -20.58 12.29
C LYS A 63 -0.49 -19.53 12.04
N ALA A 64 -0.65 -18.35 12.64
CA ALA A 64 0.41 -17.35 12.64
C ALA A 64 1.66 -17.90 13.35
N PHE A 65 2.80 -17.20 13.20
CA PHE A 65 4.04 -17.52 13.93
C PHE A 65 3.87 -17.65 15.45
N ASP A 66 2.79 -17.08 16.00
CA ASP A 66 2.42 -17.12 17.42
C ASP A 66 1.39 -18.19 17.79
N GLY A 67 1.05 -19.10 16.87
CA GLY A 67 0.09 -20.19 17.11
C GLY A 67 -1.39 -19.78 17.07
N THR A 68 -1.69 -18.49 16.92
CA THR A 68 -3.06 -17.98 16.79
C THR A 68 -3.64 -18.28 15.40
N PRO A 69 -4.94 -18.65 15.31
CA PRO A 69 -5.60 -18.83 14.02
C PRO A 69 -5.69 -17.48 13.30
N ILE A 70 -5.31 -17.46 12.02
CA ILE A 70 -5.42 -16.27 11.17
C ILE A 70 -6.91 -16.08 10.82
N ASN A 71 -7.63 -15.37 11.68
CA ASN A 71 -9.00 -14.94 11.38
C ASN A 71 -8.95 -13.71 10.47
N LEU A 72 -9.41 -13.88 9.24
CA LEU A 72 -9.59 -12.80 8.27
C LEU A 72 -11.00 -12.25 8.42
N PRO A 73 -11.20 -11.11 9.12
CA PRO A 73 -12.53 -10.54 9.26
C PRO A 73 -13.09 -10.17 7.88
N PRO A 74 -14.38 -10.41 7.63
CA PRO A 74 -15.01 -10.02 6.37
C PRO A 74 -14.97 -8.50 6.24
N LYS A 75 -14.65 -8.02 5.03
CA LYS A 75 -14.66 -6.60 4.70
C LYS A 75 -16.10 -6.08 4.81
N GLU A 76 -16.34 -5.10 5.68
CA GLU A 76 -17.65 -4.45 5.80
C GLU A 76 -18.08 -3.86 4.46
N ARG A 77 -19.29 -4.16 3.96
CA ARG A 77 -19.74 -3.69 2.65
C ARG A 77 -20.29 -2.26 2.72
N ARG A 78 -19.41 -1.27 2.82
CA ARG A 78 -19.77 0.16 2.75
C ARG A 78 -19.47 0.73 1.37
N LEU A 79 -20.41 0.56 0.44
CA LEU A 79 -20.27 0.97 -0.96
C LEU A 79 -19.92 2.46 -1.12
N TYR A 80 -20.62 3.35 -0.40
CA TYR A 80 -20.38 4.79 -0.46
C TYR A 80 -18.98 5.15 0.05
N SER A 81 -18.61 4.66 1.23
CA SER A 81 -17.28 4.88 1.81
C SER A 81 -16.15 4.41 0.88
N TYR A 82 -16.32 3.27 0.20
CA TYR A 82 -15.31 2.77 -0.75
C TYR A 82 -15.25 3.53 -2.06
N LEU A 83 -16.38 4.00 -2.58
CA LEU A 83 -16.41 4.77 -3.81
C LEU A 83 -15.75 6.13 -3.61
N PHE A 84 -16.18 6.90 -2.60
CA PHE A 84 -15.59 8.21 -2.30
C PHE A 84 -14.13 8.09 -1.86
N GLY A 85 -13.81 7.13 -0.98
CA GLY A 85 -12.43 6.90 -0.54
C GLY A 85 -11.52 6.44 -1.68
N GLY A 86 -11.99 5.56 -2.56
CA GLY A 86 -11.24 5.09 -3.73
C GLY A 86 -10.96 6.20 -4.74
N VAL A 87 -11.95 7.05 -5.03
CA VAL A 87 -11.78 8.20 -5.93
C VAL A 87 -10.80 9.21 -5.34
N LEU A 88 -10.96 9.60 -4.08
CA LEU A 88 -10.05 10.54 -3.42
C LEU A 88 -8.62 10.00 -3.34
N PHE A 89 -8.46 8.71 -3.01
CA PHE A 89 -7.15 8.05 -2.98
C PHE A 89 -6.52 7.98 -4.37
N GLY A 90 -7.30 7.63 -5.40
CA GLY A 90 -6.82 7.59 -6.79
C GLY A 90 -6.38 8.95 -7.31
N LEU A 91 -7.17 10.00 -7.06
CA LEU A 91 -6.81 11.38 -7.40
C LEU A 91 -5.54 11.82 -6.66
N GLY A 92 -5.45 11.54 -5.36
CA GLY A 92 -4.26 11.84 -4.56
C GLY A 92 -3.01 11.11 -5.07
N TRP A 93 -3.13 9.84 -5.45
CA TRP A 93 -2.03 9.06 -6.02
C TRP A 93 -1.60 9.62 -7.38
N GLY A 94 -2.54 10.01 -8.24
CA GLY A 94 -2.25 10.65 -9.53
C GLY A 94 -1.53 11.99 -9.38
N LEU A 95 -1.94 12.81 -8.41
CA LEU A 95 -1.33 14.12 -8.12
C LEU A 95 0.05 13.99 -7.47
N ALA A 96 0.21 13.10 -6.51
CA ALA A 96 1.48 12.87 -5.82
C ALA A 96 2.50 12.10 -6.67
N GLY A 97 2.02 11.30 -7.63
CA GLY A 97 2.83 10.41 -8.47
C GLY A 97 3.65 9.39 -7.67
N ALA A 98 3.24 9.08 -6.44
CA ALA A 98 3.85 8.10 -5.56
C ALA A 98 2.77 7.42 -4.71
N CYS A 99 2.87 6.10 -4.51
CA CYS A 99 2.03 5.37 -3.56
C CYS A 99 2.73 5.25 -2.20
N PRO A 100 2.02 4.90 -1.10
CA PRO A 100 2.60 4.93 0.24
C PRO A 100 3.86 4.09 0.40
N GLY A 101 4.03 2.97 -0.30
CA GLY A 101 5.27 2.19 -0.28
C GLY A 101 6.48 2.98 -0.81
N PRO A 102 6.49 3.38 -2.10
CA PRO A 102 7.48 4.26 -2.69
C PRO A 102 7.73 5.56 -1.93
N MET A 103 6.71 6.16 -1.32
CA MET A 103 6.89 7.40 -0.56
C MET A 103 7.98 7.26 0.52
N PHE A 104 7.94 6.18 1.30
CA PHE A 104 8.96 5.94 2.33
C PHE A 104 10.32 5.53 1.75
N VAL A 105 10.32 4.76 0.66
CA VAL A 105 11.56 4.32 -0.01
C VAL A 105 12.29 5.51 -0.65
N LEU A 106 11.58 6.42 -1.31
CA LEU A 106 12.15 7.60 -1.95
C LEU A 106 12.68 8.62 -0.93
N VAL A 107 12.00 8.78 0.21
CA VAL A 107 12.54 9.58 1.31
C VAL A 107 13.86 8.99 1.80
N GLY A 108 13.92 7.66 1.98
CA GLY A 108 15.16 6.95 2.33
C GLY A 108 16.25 7.06 1.26
N ALA A 109 15.88 7.23 -0.01
CA ALA A 109 16.79 7.42 -1.13
C ALA A 109 17.29 8.87 -1.29
N GLY A 110 16.88 9.80 -0.41
CA GLY A 110 17.36 11.18 -0.40
C GLY A 110 16.47 12.20 -1.12
N PHE A 111 15.19 11.90 -1.36
CA PHE A 111 14.22 12.86 -1.91
C PHE A 111 13.36 13.50 -0.80
N PRO A 112 13.79 14.63 -0.20
CA PRO A 112 13.08 15.24 0.94
C PRO A 112 11.72 15.84 0.56
N SER A 113 11.47 16.14 -0.72
CA SER A 113 10.19 16.69 -1.18
C SER A 113 9.00 15.77 -0.86
N LEU A 114 9.22 14.46 -0.76
CA LEU A 114 8.18 13.51 -0.38
C LEU A 114 7.80 13.55 1.10
N LEU A 115 8.62 14.16 1.99
CA LEU A 115 8.20 14.38 3.38
C LEU A 115 6.92 15.21 3.45
N ILE A 116 6.80 16.22 2.58
CA ILE A 116 5.63 17.10 2.53
C ILE A 116 4.38 16.30 2.19
N VAL A 117 4.50 15.38 1.22
CA VAL A 117 3.39 14.51 0.80
C VAL A 117 3.02 13.53 1.91
N ILE A 118 4.01 12.93 2.59
CA ILE A 118 3.78 12.04 3.73
C ILE A 118 3.08 12.78 4.87
N LEU A 119 3.53 13.99 5.21
CA LEU A 119 2.89 14.83 6.23
C LEU A 119 1.46 15.17 5.84
N GLY A 120 1.20 15.53 4.58
CA GLY A 120 -0.14 15.77 4.06
C GLY A 120 -1.04 14.52 4.15
N ALA A 121 -0.52 13.34 3.80
CA ALA A 121 -1.23 12.08 3.93
C ALA A 121 -1.53 11.72 5.40
N LEU A 122 -0.58 11.94 6.31
CA LEU A 122 -0.77 11.74 7.74
C LEU A 122 -1.84 12.68 8.30
N LEU A 123 -1.77 13.98 7.97
CA LEU A 123 -2.78 14.94 8.38
C LEU A 123 -4.17 14.60 7.81
N GLY A 124 -4.25 14.22 6.53
CA GLY A 124 -5.50 13.81 5.90
C GLY A 124 -6.13 12.59 6.56
N THR A 125 -5.31 11.57 6.85
CA THR A 125 -5.79 10.36 7.57
C THR A 125 -6.18 10.65 9.02
N PHE A 126 -5.47 11.57 9.70
CA PHE A 126 -5.79 12.00 11.06
C PHE A 126 -7.12 12.75 11.10
N ILE A 127 -7.33 13.72 10.21
CA ILE A 127 -8.59 14.46 10.07
C ILE A 127 -9.73 13.48 9.73
N TYR A 128 -9.52 12.56 8.79
CA TYR A 128 -10.51 11.53 8.48
C TYR A 128 -10.83 10.66 9.69
N GLY A 129 -9.83 10.27 10.49
CA GLY A 129 -10.02 9.51 11.73
C GLY A 129 -10.91 10.23 12.75
N LEU A 130 -10.74 11.55 12.89
CA LEU A 130 -11.58 12.38 13.76
C LEU A 130 -13.00 12.55 13.20
N LEU A 131 -13.13 12.72 11.88
CA LEU A 131 -14.41 12.94 11.22
C LEU A 131 -15.20 11.66 10.96
N LYS A 132 -14.54 10.49 11.05
CA LYS A 132 -15.15 9.17 10.81
C LYS A 132 -16.44 8.98 11.59
N ASN A 133 -16.47 9.36 12.87
CA ASN A 133 -17.64 9.21 13.73
C ASN A 133 -18.84 10.09 13.32
N LYS A 134 -18.62 11.10 12.47
CA LYS A 134 -19.66 12.02 11.97
C LYS A 134 -20.06 11.79 10.52
N LEU A 135 -19.37 10.89 9.80
CA LEU A 135 -19.62 10.64 8.39
C LEU A 135 -20.64 9.49 8.22
N PRO A 136 -21.62 9.61 7.31
CA PRO A 136 -22.52 8.50 7.00
C PRO A 136 -21.69 7.35 6.42
N HIS A 137 -21.86 6.17 7.02
CA HIS A 137 -21.05 4.99 6.78
C HIS A 137 -21.66 4.07 5.73
#